data_AF-A0A957UCS0-F1
#
_entry.id   AF-A0A957UCS0-F1
#
_cell.length_a   1.000
_cell.length_b   1.000
_cell.length_c   1.000
_cell.angle_alpha   90.00
_cell.angle_beta   90.00
_cell.angle_gamma   90.00
#
_symmetry.space_group_name_H-M   'P 1'
#
loop_
_entity.id
_entity.type
_entity.pdbx_description
1 polymer ?
#
loop_
_entity_poly.entity_id
_entity_poly.type
_entity_poly.pdbx_seq_one_letter_code
_entity_poly.pdbx_strand_id
1 'polypeptide(L)'
;PAGPNWHQELLQQMGAEIGGVRPPVIQLETRYCLDEYRGFRHLVRNLYTFNLRPTRIAELCDDLRACFEAVKRDVATFVAALQDLDRPTDKEESDA
;
A
#
# COMPACT_ATOMS: atom_id res chain seq x y z
N PRO A 1 12.60 -5.98 3.55
CA PRO A 1 12.92 -5.31 4.83
C PRO A 1 12.99 -6.30 6.01
N ALA A 2 14.00 -6.16 6.87
CA ALA A 2 14.23 -7.00 8.06
C ALA A 2 14.56 -6.10 9.26
N GLY A 3 14.01 -6.40 10.44
CA GLY A 3 14.19 -5.61 11.66
C GLY A 3 12.87 -5.10 12.27
N PRO A 4 12.89 -4.42 13.41
CA PRO A 4 11.68 -4.03 14.16
C PRO A 4 10.73 -3.09 13.41
N ASN A 5 11.24 -2.31 12.45
CA ASN A 5 10.46 -1.34 11.66
C ASN A 5 10.12 -1.83 10.24
N TRP A 6 10.29 -3.12 9.96
CA TRP A 6 10.12 -3.66 8.62
C TRP A 6 8.75 -3.36 7.99
N HIS A 7 7.69 -3.31 8.81
CA HIS A 7 6.34 -2.99 8.37
C HIS A 7 6.22 -1.56 7.82
N GLN A 8 6.98 -0.62 8.38
CA GLN A 8 6.98 0.78 7.94
C GLN A 8 7.80 0.95 6.67
N GLU A 9 8.97 0.34 6.63
CA GLU A 9 9.83 0.34 5.44
C GLU A 9 9.13 -0.30 4.24
N LEU A 10 8.40 -1.40 4.46
CA LEU A 10 7.61 -2.03 3.40
C LEU A 10 6.57 -1.07 2.82
N LEU A 11 5.80 -0.39 3.67
CA LEU A 11 4.79 0.58 3.25
C LEU A 11 5.39 1.75 2.45
N GLN A 12 6.56 2.24 2.88
CA GLN A 12 7.28 3.27 2.14
C GLN A 12 7.75 2.76 0.77
N GLN A 13 8.32 1.57 0.73
CA GLN A 13 8.79 0.94 -0.52
C GLN A 13 7.65 0.63 -1.49
N MET A 14 6.47 0.25 -0.99
CA MET A 14 5.29 -0.02 -1.82
C MET A 14 4.75 1.24 -2.49
N GLY A 15 4.88 2.40 -1.85
CA GLY A 15 4.48 3.70 -2.42
C GLY A 15 5.52 4.33 -3.33
N ALA A 16 6.73 3.78 -3.40
CA ALA A 16 7.79 4.29 -4.26
C ALA A 16 7.71 3.69 -5.66
N GLU A 17 7.76 4.56 -6.66
CA GLU A 17 8.00 4.18 -8.05
C GLU A 17 9.48 3.88 -8.28
N ILE A 18 9.77 2.84 -9.06
CA ILE A 18 11.10 2.56 -9.59
C ILE A 18 11.00 2.70 -11.11
N GLY A 19 11.36 3.87 -11.62
CA GLY A 19 11.20 4.22 -13.03
C GLY A 19 11.79 3.15 -13.97
N GLY A 20 10.97 2.70 -14.93
CA GLY A 20 11.36 1.69 -15.92
C GLY A 20 11.44 0.24 -15.41
N VAL A 21 11.19 -0.01 -14.11
CA VAL A 21 11.29 -1.36 -13.53
C VAL A 21 9.99 -1.77 -12.86
N ARG A 22 9.42 -0.90 -12.01
CA ARG A 22 8.26 -1.23 -11.21
C ARG A 22 7.39 0.01 -10.92
N PRO A 23 6.11 0.02 -11.32
CA PRO A 23 5.19 1.05 -10.88
C PRO A 23 4.96 0.98 -9.35
N PRO A 24 4.45 2.06 -8.74
CA PRO A 24 4.06 2.03 -7.33
C PRO A 24 2.97 0.98 -7.10
N VAL A 25 3.09 0.20 -6.02
CA VAL A 25 2.12 -0.85 -5.66
C VAL A 25 0.87 -0.24 -5.04
N ILE A 26 1.06 0.85 -4.29
CA ILE A 26 0.00 1.62 -3.66
C ILE A 26 0.20 3.10 -3.93
N GLN A 27 -0.90 3.83 -4.07
CA GLN A 27 -0.88 5.27 -4.18
C GLN A 27 -0.58 5.94 -2.83
N LEU A 28 -0.27 7.23 -2.88
CA LEU A 28 0.15 7.99 -1.71
C LEU A 28 -0.96 8.06 -0.64
N GLU A 29 -2.21 8.22 -1.05
CA GLU A 29 -3.40 8.22 -0.18
C GLU A 29 -3.58 6.87 0.53
N THR A 30 -3.40 5.77 -0.19
CA THR A 30 -3.49 4.41 0.35
C THR A 30 -2.37 4.15 1.36
N ARG A 31 -1.16 4.66 1.09
CA ARG A 31 -0.04 4.59 2.02
C ARG A 31 -0.35 5.33 3.33
N TYR A 32 -0.87 6.55 3.26
CA TYR A 32 -1.25 7.31 4.47
C TYR A 32 -2.32 6.59 5.27
N CYS A 33 -3.35 6.08 4.58
CA CYS A 33 -4.40 5.32 5.22
C CYS A 33 -3.84 4.10 5.97
N LEU A 34 -3.00 3.30 5.32
CA LEU A 34 -2.38 2.12 5.95
C LEU A 34 -1.41 2.47 7.09
N ASP A 35 -0.76 3.64 7.06
CA ASP A 35 0.11 4.10 8.14
C ASP A 35 -0.68 4.33 9.44
N GLU A 36 -1.89 4.90 9.34
CA GLU A 36 -2.81 5.09 10.47
C GLU A 36 -3.22 3.77 11.12
N TYR A 37 -3.59 2.75 10.32
CA TYR A 37 -3.91 1.43 10.85
C TYR A 37 -2.69 0.71 11.42
N ARG A 38 -1.49 0.90 10.85
CA ARG A 38 -0.25 0.39 11.45
C ARG A 38 -0.02 1.03 12.82
N GLY A 39 -0.18 2.36 12.91
CA GLY A 39 -0.11 3.11 14.15
C GLY A 39 -1.10 2.58 15.19
N PHE A 40 -2.36 2.39 14.81
CA PHE A 40 -3.40 1.80 15.65
C PHE A 40 -3.00 0.40 16.15
N ARG A 41 -2.51 -0.48 15.27
CA ARG A 41 -2.04 -1.82 15.65
C ARG A 41 -0.91 -1.76 16.68
N HIS A 42 0.05 -0.84 16.52
CA HIS A 42 1.12 -0.63 17.51
C HIS A 42 0.57 -0.12 18.84
N LEU A 43 -0.40 0.79 18.79
CA LEU A 43 -1.04 1.37 19.96
C LEU A 43 -1.79 0.30 20.77
N VAL A 44 -2.61 -0.52 20.10
CA VAL A 44 -3.34 -1.63 20.72
C VAL A 44 -2.40 -2.68 21.31
N ARG A 45 -1.31 -3.03 20.60
CA ARG A 45 -0.35 -4.05 21.07
C ARG A 45 0.51 -3.60 22.26
N ASN A 46 0.86 -2.31 22.33
CA ASN A 46 1.84 -1.82 23.31
C ASN A 46 1.21 -1.13 24.53
N LEU A 47 0.03 -0.50 24.41
CA LEU A 47 -0.51 0.36 25.48
C LEU A 47 -1.62 -0.28 26.32
N TYR A 48 -1.94 -1.56 26.11
CA TYR A 48 -2.94 -2.32 26.90
C TYR A 48 -4.13 -1.46 27.36
N THR A 49 -4.98 -1.06 26.39
CA THR A 49 -6.37 -0.57 26.57
C THR A 49 -6.63 0.70 27.41
N PHE A 50 -5.71 1.18 28.26
CA PHE A 50 -5.98 2.26 29.21
C PHE A 50 -6.03 3.68 28.59
N ASN A 51 -5.53 3.84 27.36
CA ASN A 51 -5.48 5.13 26.65
C ASN A 51 -6.16 5.10 25.27
N LEU A 52 -7.02 4.11 25.01
CA LEU A 52 -7.78 4.06 23.75
C LEU A 52 -8.84 5.17 23.76
N ARG A 53 -8.73 6.10 22.80
CA ARG A 53 -9.74 7.15 22.59
C ARG A 53 -10.88 6.58 21.73
N PRO A 54 -12.11 6.47 22.25
CA PRO A 54 -13.23 5.88 21.50
C PRO A 54 -13.51 6.60 20.17
N THR A 55 -13.37 7.93 20.15
CA THR A 55 -13.53 8.74 18.94
C THR A 55 -12.55 8.35 17.84
N ARG A 56 -11.27 8.11 18.19
CA ARG A 56 -10.27 7.68 17.21
C ARG A 56 -10.54 6.28 16.66
N ILE A 57 -11.10 5.39 17.47
CA ILE A 57 -11.52 4.07 17.02
C ILE A 57 -12.70 4.17 16.05
N ALA A 58 -13.70 5.00 16.38
CA ALA A 58 -14.85 5.22 15.51
C ALA A 58 -14.42 5.77 14.14
N GLU A 59 -13.55 6.79 14.10
CA GLU A 59 -12.96 7.32 12.86
C GLU A 59 -12.28 6.21 12.03
N LEU A 60 -11.45 5.37 12.66
CA LEU A 60 -10.81 4.24 11.99
C LEU A 60 -11.81 3.18 11.51
N CYS A 61 -12.94 2.99 12.20
CA CYS A 61 -13.99 2.09 11.74
C CYS A 61 -14.73 2.64 10.53
N ASP A 62 -15.03 3.94 10.53
CA ASP A 62 -15.73 4.63 9.44
C ASP A 62 -14.87 4.64 8.16
N ASP A 63 -13.56 4.89 8.31
CA ASP A 63 -12.62 4.93 7.19
C ASP A 63 -12.20 3.55 6.68
N LEU A 64 -12.47 2.47 7.42
CA LEU A 64 -11.95 1.12 7.12
C LEU A 64 -12.37 0.65 5.73
N ARG A 65 -13.64 0.86 5.38
CA ARG A 65 -14.17 0.44 4.08
C ARG A 65 -13.45 1.18 2.96
N ALA A 66 -13.34 2.50 3.06
CA ALA A 66 -12.70 3.32 2.04
C ALA A 66 -11.22 2.94 1.87
N CYS A 67 -10.51 2.74 2.98
CA CYS A 67 -9.13 2.29 2.99
C CYS A 67 -8.97 0.95 2.26
N PHE A 68 -9.81 -0.03 2.60
CA PHE A 68 -9.74 -1.37 2.04
C PHE A 68 -10.02 -1.37 0.52
N GLU A 69 -11.00 -0.60 0.07
CA GLU A 69 -11.26 -0.48 -1.37
C GLU A 69 -10.13 0.23 -2.11
N ALA A 70 -9.47 1.23 -1.49
CA ALA A 70 -8.29 1.85 -2.07
C ALA A 70 -7.13 0.86 -2.24
N VAL A 71 -6.85 0.05 -1.21
CA VAL A 71 -5.82 -1.02 -1.27
C VAL A 71 -6.15 -2.03 -2.37
N LYS A 72 -7.39 -2.52 -2.43
CA LYS A 72 -7.79 -3.49 -3.46
C LYS A 72 -7.59 -2.93 -4.86
N ARG A 73 -8.01 -1.69 -5.07
CA ARG A 73 -7.93 -1.01 -6.37
C ARG A 73 -6.48 -0.81 -6.78
N ASP A 74 -5.63 -0.33 -5.89
CA ASP A 74 -4.20 -0.11 -6.18
C ASP A 74 -3.46 -1.41 -6.49
N VAL A 75 -3.71 -2.47 -5.71
CA VAL A 75 -3.12 -3.78 -5.98
C VAL A 75 -3.59 -4.34 -7.32
N ALA A 76 -4.88 -4.20 -7.66
CA ALA A 76 -5.40 -4.62 -8.95
C ALA A 76 -4.75 -3.85 -10.11
N THR A 77 -4.61 -2.53 -9.98
CA THR A 77 -3.91 -1.68 -10.96
C THR A 77 -2.44 -2.10 -11.11
N PHE A 78 -1.76 -2.37 -9.99
CA PHE A 78 -0.38 -2.83 -10.01
C PHE A 78 -0.22 -4.17 -10.73
N VAL A 79 -1.10 -5.15 -10.44
CA VAL A 79 -1.08 -6.46 -11.11
C VAL A 79 -1.35 -6.32 -12.61
N ALA A 80 -2.33 -5.50 -13.01
CA ALA A 80 -2.61 -5.23 -14.42
C ALA A 80 -1.40 -4.61 -15.12
N ALA A 81 -0.73 -3.65 -14.49
CA ALA A 81 0.48 -3.04 -15.04
C ALA A 81 1.62 -4.05 -15.23
N LEU A 82 1.81 -4.99 -14.29
CA LEU A 82 2.79 -6.07 -14.45
C LEU A 82 2.43 -7.03 -15.60
N GLN A 83 1.15 -7.33 -15.79
CA GLN A 83 0.70 -8.18 -16.90
C GLN A 83 0.91 -7.52 -18.26
N ASP A 84 0.76 -6.20 -18.35
CA ASP A 84 1.04 -5.46 -19.58
C ASP A 84 2.54 -5.37 -19.89
N LEU A 85 3.41 -5.34 -18.87
CA LEU A 85 4.87 -5.39 -19.03
C LEU A 85 5.39 -6.77 -19.46
N ASP A 86 4.70 -7.85 -19.08
CA ASP A 86 5.04 -9.23 -19.46
C ASP A 86 4.59 -9.59 -20.88
N ARG A 87 3.69 -8.79 -21.48
CA ARG A 87 3.28 -9.00 -22.87
C ARG A 87 4.49 -8.76 -23.78
N PRO A 88 4.94 -9.75 -24.57
CA PRO A 88 6.07 -9.58 -25.47
C PRO A 88 5.79 -8.40 -26.41
N THR A 89 6.76 -7.50 -26.52
CA THR A 89 6.77 -6.41 -27.50
C THR A 89 6.96 -7.00 -28.90
N ASP A 90 5.90 -7.57 -29.45
CA ASP A 90 5.79 -7.86 -30.88
C ASP A 90 5.58 -6.53 -31.62
N LYS A 91 6.63 -5.71 -31.70
CA LYS A 91 6.70 -4.59 -32.65
C LYS A 91 8.08 -4.55 -33.31
N GLU A 92 8.11 -5.19 -34.49
CA GLU A 92 8.72 -4.68 -35.73
C GLU A 92 10.25 -4.68 -35.82
N GLU A 93 10.79 -5.89 -36.03
CA GLU A 93 11.66 -6.13 -37.19
C GLU A 93 10.87 -5.84 -38.48
N SER A 94 10.81 -4.58 -38.89
CA SER A 94 10.38 -4.19 -40.24
C SER A 94 11.05 -2.87 -40.61
N ASP A 95 12.34 -2.92 -40.88
CA ASP A 95 12.94 -2.14 -41.96
C ASP A 95 14.22 -2.87 -42.38
N ALA A 96 14.02 -3.75 -43.35
CA ALA A 96 15.05 -4.25 -44.25
C ALA A 96 15.07 -3.37 -45.50
#